data_AF-A0A377VYQ3-F1
#
_entry.id   AF-A0A377VYQ3-F1
#
_cell.length_a   1.000
_cell.length_b   1.000
_cell.length_c   1.000
_cell.angle_alpha   90.00
_cell.angle_beta   90.00
_cell.angle_gamma   90.00
#
_symmetry.space_group_name_H-M   'P 1'
#
loop_
_entity.id
_entity.type
_entity.pdbx_description
1 polymer ?
#
loop_
_entity_poly.entity_id
_entity_poly.type
_entity_poly.pdbx_seq_one_letter_code
_entity_poly.pdbx_strand_id
1 'polypeptide(L)'
;MLGHKLKCNPSVKSSFHQEALWRGVNEGIIDVIATDHAPHLLEEKQNDYFAAPSGLPLVQHALPALLDMSSRGIFTPEMVVRKTSHAVAERFQLKRSWLYQRRLLGGPGGYRSV
;
A
#
# COMPACT_ATOMS: atom_id res chain seq x y z
N MET A 1 -22.01 -6.37 -9.38
CA MET A 1 -20.61 -6.15 -9.84
C MET A 1 -20.29 -4.66 -9.73
N LEU A 2 -19.07 -4.27 -9.36
CA LEU A 2 -18.68 -2.86 -9.14
C LEU A 2 -18.46 -2.05 -10.44
N GLY A 3 -18.23 -2.69 -11.59
CA GLY A 3 -18.16 -2.03 -12.90
C GLY A 3 -17.12 -0.89 -12.98
N HIS A 4 -17.51 0.24 -13.58
CA HIS A 4 -16.68 1.45 -13.71
C HIS A 4 -16.14 1.98 -12.37
N LYS A 5 -16.80 1.69 -11.24
CA LYS A 5 -16.36 2.12 -9.90
C LYS A 5 -15.04 1.46 -9.48
N LEU A 6 -14.71 0.28 -10.04
CA LEU A 6 -13.44 -0.41 -9.80
C LEU A 6 -12.39 -0.14 -10.89
N LYS A 7 -12.69 0.71 -11.89
CA LYS A 7 -11.75 1.00 -12.98
C LYS A 7 -10.53 1.78 -12.44
N CYS A 8 -9.35 1.17 -12.55
CA CYS A 8 -8.04 1.75 -12.23
C CYS A 8 -6.98 1.20 -13.18
N ASN A 9 -5.83 1.88 -13.25
CA ASN A 9 -4.70 1.46 -14.09
C ASN A 9 -3.46 1.35 -13.20
N PRO A 10 -2.81 0.17 -13.10
CA PRO A 10 -3.21 -1.12 -13.67
C PRO A 10 -4.55 -1.64 -13.14
N SER A 11 -5.26 -2.47 -13.93
CA SER A 11 -6.57 -2.99 -13.52
C SER A 11 -6.45 -4.09 -12.46
N VAL A 12 -7.45 -4.17 -11.56
CA VAL A 12 -7.60 -5.30 -10.63
C VAL A 12 -7.70 -6.61 -11.41
N LYS A 13 -6.99 -7.63 -10.94
CA LYS A 13 -6.91 -8.97 -11.58
C LYS A 13 -7.58 -10.04 -10.70
N SER A 14 -7.40 -11.30 -11.08
CA SER A 14 -7.91 -12.47 -10.34
C SER A 14 -7.18 -12.70 -9.00
N SER A 15 -7.76 -13.57 -8.17
CA SER A 15 -7.24 -13.94 -6.86
C SER A 15 -5.84 -14.54 -6.89
N PHE A 16 -5.46 -15.30 -7.93
CA PHE A 16 -4.11 -15.88 -7.99
C PHE A 16 -3.02 -14.80 -8.07
N HIS A 17 -3.30 -13.66 -8.72
CA HIS A 17 -2.38 -12.52 -8.74
C HIS A 17 -2.31 -11.87 -7.36
N GLN A 18 -3.43 -11.75 -6.65
CA GLN A 18 -3.47 -11.25 -5.28
C GLN A 18 -2.61 -12.10 -4.35
N GLU A 19 -2.72 -13.43 -4.42
CA GLU A 19 -1.89 -14.36 -3.64
C GLU A 19 -0.40 -14.24 -3.98
N ALA A 20 -0.07 -14.03 -5.26
CA ALA A 20 1.31 -13.76 -5.68
C ALA A 20 1.84 -12.44 -5.11
N LEU A 21 1.01 -11.38 -5.08
CA LEU A 21 1.37 -10.10 -4.45
C LEU A 21 1.58 -10.26 -2.94
N TRP A 22 0.72 -10.99 -2.24
CA TRP A 22 0.88 -11.27 -0.81
C TRP A 22 2.20 -12.00 -0.52
N ARG A 23 2.52 -13.03 -1.30
CA ARG A 23 3.82 -13.71 -1.22
C ARG A 23 4.98 -12.76 -1.49
N GLY A 24 4.91 -11.97 -2.56
CA GLY A 24 5.95 -11.00 -2.91
C GLY A 24 6.20 -9.96 -1.82
N VAL A 25 5.16 -9.54 -1.10
CA VAL A 25 5.31 -8.65 0.07
C VAL A 25 6.00 -9.38 1.23
N ASN A 26 5.55 -10.59 1.57
CA ASN A 26 6.08 -11.40 2.68
C ASN A 26 7.54 -11.84 2.45
N GLU A 27 7.90 -12.18 1.21
CA GLU A 27 9.25 -12.59 0.80
C GLU A 27 10.20 -11.40 0.59
N GLY A 28 9.69 -10.17 0.71
CA GLY A 28 10.50 -8.96 0.56
C GLY A 28 10.78 -8.54 -0.89
N ILE A 29 10.21 -9.22 -1.88
CA ILE A 29 10.29 -8.87 -3.31
C ILE A 29 9.62 -7.51 -3.59
N ILE A 30 8.48 -7.24 -2.95
CA ILE A 30 7.77 -5.96 -3.06
C ILE A 30 8.17 -5.07 -1.89
N ASP A 31 8.73 -3.91 -2.19
CA ASP A 31 9.35 -3.05 -1.17
C ASP A 31 8.38 -2.16 -0.41
N VAL A 32 7.36 -1.67 -1.11
CA VAL A 32 6.44 -0.65 -0.61
C VAL A 32 5.00 -1.03 -0.97
N ILE A 33 4.08 -0.75 -0.04
CA ILE A 33 2.64 -0.74 -0.30
C ILE A 33 2.18 0.72 -0.33
N ALA A 34 1.50 1.10 -1.40
CA ALA A 34 0.94 2.44 -1.60
C ALA A 34 -0.50 2.33 -2.14
N THR A 35 -1.21 3.45 -2.17
CA THR A 35 -2.65 3.48 -2.47
C THR A 35 -3.00 3.85 -3.89
N ASP A 36 -2.08 4.54 -4.58
CA ASP A 36 -2.36 5.22 -5.85
C ASP A 36 -3.69 5.99 -5.79
N HIS A 37 -3.87 6.76 -4.71
CA HIS A 37 -5.11 7.49 -4.45
C HIS A 37 -5.38 8.51 -5.57
N ALA A 38 -6.39 8.21 -6.38
CA ALA A 38 -6.77 8.99 -7.56
C ALA A 38 -8.30 9.18 -7.57
N PRO A 39 -8.83 10.10 -6.73
CA PRO A 39 -10.27 10.34 -6.64
C PRO A 39 -10.79 11.03 -7.90
N HIS A 40 -12.04 10.71 -8.25
CA HIS A 40 -12.83 11.37 -9.30
C HIS A 40 -14.22 11.64 -8.73
N LEU A 41 -14.93 12.62 -9.29
CA LEU A 41 -16.33 12.84 -8.95
C LEU A 41 -17.16 11.62 -9.32
N LEU A 42 -18.25 11.40 -8.57
CA LEU A 42 -19.13 10.27 -8.83
C LEU A 42 -19.74 10.36 -10.24
N GLU A 43 -20.11 11.57 -10.66
CA GLU A 43 -20.66 11.88 -11.99
C GLU A 43 -19.69 11.48 -13.11
N GLU A 44 -18.40 11.80 -12.97
CA GLU A 44 -17.38 11.44 -13.95
C GLU A 44 -17.22 9.91 -14.07
N LYS A 45 -17.31 9.21 -12.94
CA LYS A 45 -17.20 7.74 -12.87
C LYS A 45 -18.44 7.03 -13.41
N GLN A 46 -19.61 7.67 -13.49
CA GLN A 46 -20.86 7.05 -13.93
C GLN A 46 -20.96 6.84 -15.44
N ASN A 47 -20.00 7.36 -16.22
CA ASN A 47 -19.91 7.10 -17.66
C ASN A 47 -19.71 5.60 -17.98
N ASP A 48 -19.91 5.25 -19.25
CA ASP A 48 -19.61 3.91 -19.77
C ASP A 48 -18.17 3.50 -19.47
N TYR A 49 -17.90 2.20 -19.33
CA TYR A 49 -16.60 1.71 -18.87
C TYR A 49 -15.41 2.28 -19.64
N PHE A 50 -15.51 2.44 -20.97
CA PHE A 50 -14.45 3.01 -21.79
C PHE A 50 -14.25 4.51 -21.56
N ALA A 51 -15.32 5.25 -21.26
CA ALA A 51 -15.32 6.70 -21.05
C ALA A 51 -15.07 7.12 -19.59
N ALA A 52 -15.42 6.29 -18.61
CA ALA A 52 -15.19 6.57 -17.19
C ALA A 52 -13.68 6.70 -16.88
N PRO A 53 -13.24 7.67 -16.06
CA PRO A 53 -11.83 7.80 -15.72
C PRO A 53 -11.33 6.66 -14.82
N SER A 54 -10.05 6.32 -14.95
CA SER A 54 -9.37 5.35 -14.07
C SER A 54 -8.91 6.03 -12.79
N GLY A 55 -9.16 5.40 -11.64
CA GLY A 55 -8.75 5.90 -10.32
C GLY A 55 -9.70 5.49 -9.20
N LEU A 56 -9.15 5.34 -7.98
CA LEU A 56 -9.87 4.91 -6.78
C LEU A 56 -9.54 5.79 -5.56
N PRO A 57 -10.56 6.17 -4.75
CA PRO A 57 -10.34 6.94 -3.52
C PRO A 57 -9.95 6.05 -2.33
N LEU A 58 -8.68 5.61 -2.27
CA LEU A 58 -8.25 4.57 -1.31
C LEU A 58 -7.54 5.05 -0.03
N VAL A 59 -7.06 6.30 0.06
CA VAL A 59 -6.14 6.74 1.13
C VAL A 59 -6.68 6.50 2.56
N GLN A 60 -7.98 6.71 2.77
CA GLN A 60 -8.63 6.51 4.07
C GLN A 60 -8.72 5.04 4.51
N HIS A 61 -8.81 4.12 3.55
CA HIS A 61 -9.13 2.71 3.81
C HIS A 61 -7.90 1.79 3.80
N ALA A 62 -6.77 2.28 3.29
CA ALA A 62 -5.58 1.48 3.10
C ALA A 62 -5.00 0.92 4.40
N LEU A 63 -4.78 1.75 5.42
CA LEU A 63 -4.25 1.29 6.70
C LEU A 63 -5.23 0.36 7.44
N PRO A 64 -6.53 0.70 7.58
CA PRO A 64 -7.51 -0.23 8.15
C PRO A 64 -7.54 -1.60 7.46
N ALA A 65 -7.50 -1.63 6.12
CA ALA A 65 -7.49 -2.89 5.37
C ALA A 65 -6.22 -3.71 5.63
N LEU A 66 -5.05 -3.08 5.72
CA LEU A 66 -3.80 -3.77 6.04
C LEU A 66 -3.77 -4.30 7.48
N LEU A 67 -4.37 -3.58 8.43
CA LEU A 67 -4.51 -4.05 9.81
C LEU A 67 -5.51 -5.20 9.93
N ASP A 68 -6.61 -5.19 9.17
CA ASP A 68 -7.52 -6.34 9.06
C ASP A 68 -6.77 -7.57 8.52
N MET A 69 -6.04 -7.41 7.41
CA MET A 69 -5.20 -8.47 6.85
C MET A 69 -4.18 -8.99 7.86
N SER A 70 -3.64 -8.12 8.71
CA SER A 70 -2.73 -8.52 9.77
C SER A 70 -3.41 -9.33 10.87
N SER A 71 -4.60 -8.91 11.31
CA SER A 71 -5.41 -9.68 12.28
C SER A 71 -5.78 -11.07 11.77
N ARG A 72 -5.87 -11.24 10.44
CA ARG A 72 -6.11 -12.51 9.75
C ARG A 72 -4.84 -13.32 9.48
N GLY A 73 -3.68 -12.87 9.93
CA GLY A 73 -2.40 -13.55 9.76
C GLY A 73 -1.82 -13.50 8.35
N ILE A 74 -2.36 -12.66 7.45
CA ILE A 74 -1.81 -12.51 6.09
C ILE A 74 -0.46 -11.76 6.14
N PHE A 75 -0.40 -10.73 7.00
CA PHE A 75 0.77 -9.89 7.23
C PHE A 75 1.07 -9.74 8.73
N THR A 76 2.33 -9.56 9.13
CA THR A 76 2.62 -9.14 10.51
C THR A 76 2.41 -7.62 10.69
N PRO A 77 2.08 -7.14 11.90
CA PRO A 77 1.97 -5.70 12.15
C PRO A 77 3.27 -4.94 11.81
N GLU A 78 4.43 -5.53 12.11
CA GLU A 78 5.75 -4.97 11.81
C GLU A 78 5.93 -4.81 10.30
N MET A 79 5.45 -5.77 9.52
CA MET A 79 5.52 -5.71 8.07
C MET A 79 4.61 -4.62 7.51
N VAL A 80 3.40 -4.44 8.06
CA VAL A 80 2.52 -3.32 7.68
C VAL A 80 3.24 -1.98 7.91
N VAL A 81 3.84 -1.77 9.09
CA VAL A 81 4.59 -0.54 9.41
C VAL A 81 5.80 -0.38 8.49
N ARG A 82 6.55 -1.46 8.26
CA ARG A 82 7.74 -1.47 7.40
C ARG A 82 7.40 -1.05 5.97
N LYS A 83 6.40 -1.70 5.35
CA LYS A 83 6.07 -1.55 3.92
C LYS A 83 5.31 -0.25 3.61
N THR A 84 4.68 0.37 4.60
CA THR A 84 3.92 1.62 4.40
C THR A 84 4.62 2.88 4.89
N SER A 85 5.67 2.75 5.73
CA SER A 85 6.37 3.90 6.33
C SER A 85 7.88 3.81 6.20
N HIS A 86 8.53 2.87 6.89
CA HIS A 86 10.00 2.86 6.98
C HIS A 86 10.67 2.57 5.63
N ALA A 87 10.17 1.61 4.85
CA ALA A 87 10.72 1.29 3.53
C ALA A 87 10.57 2.48 2.57
N VAL A 88 9.43 3.19 2.61
CA VAL A 88 9.22 4.42 1.82
C VAL A 88 10.27 5.46 2.19
N ALA A 89 10.42 5.75 3.49
CA ALA A 89 11.37 6.73 3.97
C ALA A 89 12.82 6.41 3.58
N GLU A 90 13.21 5.14 3.60
CA GLU A 90 14.55 4.71 3.16
C GLU A 90 14.73 4.83 1.65
N ARG A 91 13.76 4.35 0.85
CA ARG A 91 13.85 4.36 -0.61
C ARG A 91 13.87 5.76 -1.19
N PHE A 92 13.13 6.69 -0.59
CA PHE A 92 13.12 8.09 -0.99
C PHE A 92 14.05 8.98 -0.15
N GLN A 93 14.88 8.39 0.72
CA GLN A 93 15.87 9.09 1.54
C GLN A 93 15.31 10.30 2.31
N LEU A 94 14.12 10.13 2.92
CA LEU A 94 13.38 11.20 3.58
C LEU A 94 14.09 11.66 4.87
N LYS A 95 14.70 12.84 4.81
CA LYS A 95 15.49 13.51 5.87
C LYS A 95 14.70 13.99 7.10
N ARG A 96 13.41 13.68 7.22
CA ARG A 96 12.61 14.02 8.42
C ARG A 96 11.70 12.88 8.88
N SER A 97 11.92 11.69 8.34
CA SER A 97 11.23 10.50 8.86
C SER A 97 11.72 10.19 10.28
N TRP A 98 10.88 9.55 11.08
CA TRP A 98 11.27 9.04 12.40
C TRP A 98 12.55 8.19 12.32
N LEU A 99 12.68 7.41 11.25
CA LEU A 99 13.88 6.59 11.00
C LEU A 99 15.14 7.45 10.78
N TYR A 100 15.02 8.55 10.05
CA TYR A 100 16.11 9.52 9.86
C TYR A 100 16.49 10.22 11.17
N GLN A 101 15.49 10.68 11.95
CA GLN A 101 15.72 11.30 13.25
C GLN A 101 16.42 10.32 14.21
N ARG A 102 16.03 9.05 14.22
CA ARG A 102 16.69 8.00 15.00
C ARG A 102 18.13 7.73 14.56
N ARG A 103 18.42 7.80 13.24
CA ARG A 103 19.79 7.62 12.70
C ARG A 103 20.71 8.79 13.07
N LEU A 104 20.21 10.02 13.11
CA LEU A 104 20.97 11.19 13.57
C LEU A 104 21.26 11.18 15.07
N LEU A 105 20.33 10.65 15.88
CA LEU A 105 20.44 10.63 17.34
C LEU A 105 21.30 9.46 17.88
N GLY A 106 22.04 8.74 17.03
CA GLY A 106 22.98 7.69 17.46
C GLY A 106 22.31 6.47 18.11
N GLY A 107 21.04 6.20 17.81
CA GLY A 107 20.33 5.04 18.36
C GLY A 107 20.97 3.71 17.94
N PRO A 108 20.97 2.67 18.81
CA PRO A 108 21.65 1.41 18.54
C PRO A 108 21.16 0.78 17.23
N GLY A 109 22.13 0.35 16.43
CA GLY A 109 21.96 -0.08 15.05
C GLY A 109 21.13 -1.35 14.87
N GLY A 110 20.57 -1.46 13.67
CA GLY A 110 19.96 -2.69 13.16
C GLY A 110 18.51 -2.86 13.55
N TYR A 111 17.64 -2.90 12.55
CA TYR A 111 16.29 -3.44 12.68
C TYR A 111 16.44 -4.93 13.04
N ARG A 112 16.40 -5.29 14.33
CA ARG A 112 16.10 -6.67 14.72
C ARG A 112 14.59 -6.79 14.67
N SER A 113 14.08 -7.58 13.73
CA SER A 113 12.74 -8.12 13.80
C SER A 113 12.56 -8.74 15.18
N VAL A 114 11.56 -8.28 15.93
CA VAL A 114 10.95 -9.10 16.98
C VAL A 114 10.26 -10.29 16.33
#